data_AF-A0AAJ4AMT9-F1
#
_entry.id   AF-A0AAJ4AMT9-F1
#
_cell.length_a   1.000
_cell.length_b   1.000
_cell.length_c   1.000
_cell.angle_alpha   90.00
_cell.angle_beta   90.00
_cell.angle_gamma   90.00
#
_symmetry.space_group_name_H-M   'P 1'
#
loop_
_entity.id
_entity.type
_entity.pdbx_description
1 polymer ?
#
loop_
_entity_poly.entity_id
_entity_poly.type
_entity_poly.pdbx_seq_one_letter_code
_entity_poly.pdbx_strand_id
1 'polypeptide(L)'
;MENVIHESAATFWQQYQSAIVVGMLPMFVVTHNTLDFGDKYVARLLTILAGQTMHTPHIVLADTLEGIREYAPSSCTPLPRDPRDSAVIVETWL
;
A
#
# COMPACT_ATOMS: atom_id res chain seq x y z
N MET A 1 13.98 6.73 12.38
CA MET A 1 12.55 6.44 12.57
C MET A 1 11.81 7.34 11.62
N GLU A 2 11.37 6.80 10.48
CA GLU A 2 10.46 7.52 9.58
C GLU A 2 9.11 7.68 10.29
N ASN A 3 8.50 8.86 10.15
CA ASN A 3 7.18 9.14 10.72
C ASN A 3 6.13 8.32 9.98
N VAL A 4 5.82 7.14 10.50
CA VAL A 4 4.73 6.31 10.01
C VAL A 4 3.42 6.91 10.49
N ILE A 5 2.56 7.33 9.56
CA ILE A 5 1.24 7.85 9.89
C ILE A 5 0.24 6.70 9.80
N HIS A 6 -0.45 6.43 10.91
CA HIS A 6 -1.63 5.55 10.93
C HIS A 6 -2.83 6.38 10.49
N GLU A 7 -3.40 6.05 9.34
CA GLU A 7 -4.42 6.88 8.70
C GLU A 7 -5.80 6.25 8.68
N SER A 8 -6.81 7.11 8.69
CA SER A 8 -8.17 6.71 8.35
C SER A 8 -8.26 6.37 6.85
N ALA A 9 -9.27 5.58 6.46
CA ALA A 9 -9.57 5.30 5.06
C ALA A 9 -9.65 6.58 4.22
N ALA A 10 -10.26 7.64 4.75
CA ALA A 10 -10.46 8.89 4.04
C ALA A 10 -9.14 9.60 3.70
N THR A 11 -8.17 9.62 4.62
CA THR A 11 -6.86 10.24 4.37
C THR A 11 -6.08 9.44 3.35
N PHE A 12 -6.10 8.11 3.47
CA PHE A 12 -5.48 7.21 2.51
C PHE A 12 -6.04 7.42 1.10
N TRP A 13 -7.37 7.62 0.98
CA TRP A 13 -8.03 7.95 -0.28
C TRP A 13 -7.60 9.26 -0.87
N GLN A 14 -7.50 10.29 -0.05
CA GLN A 14 -7.08 11.59 -0.49
C GLN A 14 -5.67 11.55 -1.09
N GLN A 15 -4.76 10.75 -0.51
CA GLN A 15 -3.40 10.60 -1.03
C GLN A 15 -3.35 9.81 -2.33
N TYR A 16 -4.10 8.72 -2.44
CA TYR A 16 -4.26 7.97 -3.69
C TYR A 16 -4.75 8.88 -4.83
N GLN A 17 -5.79 9.67 -4.59
CA GLN A 17 -6.34 10.60 -5.59
C GLN A 17 -5.36 11.72 -5.94
N SER A 18 -4.66 12.27 -4.94
CA SER A 18 -3.68 13.33 -5.16
C SER A 18 -2.54 12.87 -6.06
N ALA A 19 -2.04 11.65 -5.88
CA ALA A 19 -1.01 11.05 -6.73
C ALA A 19 -1.46 10.99 -8.20
N ILE A 20 -2.68 10.51 -8.45
CA ILE A 20 -3.25 10.42 -9.81
C ILE A 20 -3.37 11.81 -10.45
N VAL A 21 -3.86 12.81 -9.72
CA VAL A 21 -4.07 14.17 -10.23
C VAL A 21 -2.76 14.81 -10.69
N VAL A 22 -1.65 14.54 -10.00
CA VAL A 22 -0.32 15.06 -10.38
C VAL A 22 0.43 14.17 -11.38
N GLY A 23 -0.24 13.15 -11.95
CA GLY A 23 0.33 12.28 -12.98
C GLY A 23 1.26 11.19 -12.45
N MET A 24 1.19 10.86 -11.16
CA MET A 24 1.87 9.71 -10.57
C MET A 24 0.94 8.49 -10.58
N LEU A 25 1.52 7.31 -10.74
CA LEU A 25 0.78 6.04 -10.62
C LEU A 25 0.87 5.56 -9.16
N PRO A 26 -0.22 5.59 -8.38
CA PRO A 26 -0.23 5.01 -7.05
C PRO A 26 -0.15 3.47 -7.12
N MET A 27 0.52 2.89 -6.14
CA MET A 27 0.64 1.43 -5.97
C MET A 27 0.50 1.09 -4.50
N PHE A 28 -0.23 0.03 -4.20
CA PHE A 28 -0.30 -0.54 -2.86
C PHE A 28 0.49 -1.82 -2.80
N VAL A 29 1.37 -1.93 -1.81
CA VAL A 29 2.03 -3.20 -1.50
C VAL A 29 1.59 -3.63 -0.12
N VAL A 30 0.95 -4.80 -0.06
CA VAL A 30 0.47 -5.40 1.17
C VAL A 30 1.47 -6.43 1.64
N THR A 31 1.96 -6.25 2.87
CA THR A 31 2.89 -7.17 3.52
C THR A 31 2.31 -7.76 4.80
N HIS A 32 2.77 -8.94 5.19
CA HIS A 32 2.42 -9.58 6.46
C HIS A 32 3.68 -10.09 7.18
N ASN A 33 3.66 -10.12 8.51
CA ASN A 33 4.75 -10.61 9.34
C ASN A 33 6.08 -9.84 9.11
N THR A 34 6.00 -8.51 9.03
CA THR A 34 7.15 -7.63 8.83
C THR A 34 7.81 -7.26 10.16
N LEU A 35 9.12 -6.93 10.14
CA LEU A 35 9.88 -6.63 11.37
C LEU A 35 9.34 -5.40 12.13
N ASP A 36 8.71 -4.46 11.42
CA ASP A 36 8.22 -3.19 11.95
C ASP A 36 6.79 -3.27 12.51
N PHE A 37 5.97 -4.23 12.07
CA PHE A 37 4.56 -4.35 12.50
C PHE A 37 4.15 -5.76 12.97
N GLY A 38 5.08 -6.71 13.00
CA GLY A 38 4.83 -8.09 13.45
C GLY A 38 3.74 -8.76 12.63
N ASP A 39 2.85 -9.48 13.30
CA ASP A 39 1.76 -10.29 12.72
C ASP A 39 0.57 -9.46 12.16
N LYS A 40 0.81 -8.21 11.77
CA LYS A 40 -0.20 -7.35 11.15
C LYS A 40 -0.08 -7.41 9.63
N TYR A 41 -1.19 -7.19 8.95
CA TYR A 41 -1.20 -6.85 7.54
C TYR A 41 -0.95 -5.35 7.39
N VAL A 42 -0.07 -4.99 6.46
CA VAL A 42 0.37 -3.62 6.24
C VAL A 42 0.25 -3.27 4.77
N ALA A 43 -0.68 -2.40 4.40
CA ALA A 43 -0.69 -1.79 3.08
C ALA A 43 0.16 -0.52 3.09
N ARG A 44 1.10 -0.43 2.18
CA ARG A 44 1.93 0.77 1.98
C ARG A 44 1.55 1.43 0.67
N LEU A 45 1.28 2.73 0.71
CA LEU A 45 1.13 3.52 -0.50
C LEU A 45 2.52 3.87 -1.04
N LEU A 46 2.77 3.49 -2.28
CA LEU A 46 3.91 3.94 -3.07
C LEU A 46 3.39 4.75 -4.25
N THR A 47 4.26 5.57 -4.82
CA THR A 47 3.97 6.29 -6.06
C THR A 47 5.04 5.98 -7.09
N ILE A 48 4.65 5.85 -8.35
CA ILE A 48 5.56 5.62 -9.46
C ILE A 48 5.54 6.84 -10.36
N LEU A 49 6.71 7.42 -10.60
CA LEU A 49 6.91 8.54 -11.52
C LEU A 49 8.15 8.27 -12.36
N ALA A 50 8.03 8.38 -13.68
CA ALA A 50 9.15 8.19 -14.62
C ALA A 50 9.93 6.87 -14.40
N GLY A 51 9.22 5.78 -14.06
CA GLY A 51 9.81 4.46 -13.80
C GLY A 51 10.49 4.32 -12.44
N GLN A 52 10.43 5.33 -11.58
CA GLN A 52 10.96 5.29 -10.22
C GLN A 52 9.83 5.11 -9.22
N THR A 53 9.99 4.16 -8.31
CA THR A 53 9.08 3.94 -7.18
C THR A 53 9.54 4.77 -5.99
N MET A 54 8.65 5.58 -5.43
CA MET A 54 8.88 6.41 -4.25
C MET A 54 7.97 5.93 -3.10
N HIS A 55 8.57 5.73 -1.93
CA HIS A 55 7.84 5.42 -0.71
C HIS A 55 7.14 6.68 -0.19
N THR A 56 5.90 6.51 0.26
CA THR A 56 5.18 7.54 1.00
C THR A 56 5.11 7.16 2.48
N PRO A 57 4.87 8.11 3.40
CA PRO A 57 4.69 7.79 4.83
C PRO A 57 3.31 7.17 5.14
N HIS A 58 2.44 6.99 4.13
CA HIS A 58 1.05 6.59 4.30
C HIS A 58 0.93 5.06 4.29
N ILE A 59 0.47 4.51 5.41
CA ILE A 59 0.24 3.08 5.56
C ILE A 59 -1.13 2.83 6.22
N VAL A 60 -1.67 1.65 5.94
CA VAL A 60 -2.85 1.12 6.62
C VAL A 60 -2.47 -0.21 7.27
N LEU A 61 -2.90 -0.39 8.52
CA LEU A 61 -2.73 -1.63 9.27
C LEU A 61 -4.08 -2.31 9.45
N ALA A 62 -4.09 -3.63 9.34
CA ALA A 62 -5.23 -4.45 9.72
C ALA A 62 -4.79 -5.79 10.32
N ASP A 63 -5.70 -6.42 11.04
CA ASP A 63 -5.49 -7.75 11.62
C ASP A 63 -5.67 -8.87 10.58
N THR A 64 -6.32 -8.57 9.46
CA THR A 64 -6.60 -9.52 8.37
C THR A 64 -6.34 -8.87 7.01
N LEU A 65 -6.09 -9.71 5.99
CA LEU A 65 -5.96 -9.24 4.61
C LEU A 65 -7.27 -8.65 4.10
N GLU A 66 -8.40 -9.24 4.46
CA GLU A 66 -9.74 -8.73 4.18
C GLU A 66 -9.94 -7.33 4.76
N GLY A 67 -9.43 -7.09 5.98
CA GLY A 67 -9.42 -5.76 6.58
C GLY A 67 -8.67 -4.75 5.73
N ILE A 68 -7.51 -5.10 5.16
CA ILE A 68 -6.79 -4.24 4.20
C ILE A 68 -7.62 -3.98 2.93
N ARG A 69 -8.33 -4.99 2.42
CA ARG A 69 -9.18 -4.87 1.21
C ARG A 69 -10.36 -3.93 1.38
N GLU A 70 -10.87 -3.74 2.60
CA GLU A 70 -11.86 -2.69 2.89
C GLU A 70 -11.30 -1.27 2.68
N TYR A 71 -9.97 -1.13 2.76
CA TYR A 71 -9.22 0.09 2.43
C TYR A 71 -8.55 0.00 1.05
N ALA A 72 -9.08 -0.78 0.10
CA ALA A 72 -8.67 -0.78 -1.31
C ALA A 72 -9.56 0.18 -2.12
N PRO A 73 -9.02 1.05 -3.01
CA PRO A 73 -9.92 1.87 -3.80
C PRO A 73 -10.55 0.94 -4.80
N SER A 74 -11.84 1.14 -5.08
CA SER A 74 -12.59 0.28 -6.01
C SER A 74 -12.01 0.28 -7.43
N SER A 75 -11.19 1.28 -7.77
CA SER A 75 -10.46 1.38 -9.03
C SER A 75 -9.15 0.60 -9.07
N CYS A 76 -8.62 0.15 -7.92
CA CYS A 76 -7.42 -0.67 -7.89
C CYS A 76 -7.72 -2.12 -8.21
N THR A 77 -6.81 -2.75 -8.96
CA THR A 77 -6.88 -4.18 -9.28
C THR A 77 -5.70 -4.90 -8.64
N PRO A 78 -5.92 -6.05 -7.99
CA PRO A 78 -4.82 -6.87 -7.50
C PRO A 78 -4.01 -7.45 -8.65
N LEU A 79 -2.70 -7.26 -8.59
CA LEU A 79 -1.75 -7.88 -9.49
C LEU A 79 -1.41 -9.30 -9.00
N PRO A 80 -1.17 -10.24 -9.93
CA PRO A 80 -0.63 -11.53 -9.57
C PRO A 80 0.76 -11.37 -8.96
N ARG A 81 1.05 -12.18 -7.93
CA ARG A 81 2.37 -12.21 -7.30
C ARG A 81 3.43 -12.72 -8.27
N ASP A 82 4.60 -12.10 -8.27
CA ASP A 82 5.77 -12.59 -8.97
C ASP A 82 6.52 -13.61 -8.07
N PRO A 83 6.99 -14.75 -8.60
CA PRO A 83 7.79 -15.71 -7.83
C PRO A 83 9.07 -15.14 -7.20
N ARG A 84 9.56 -13.99 -7.68
CA ARG A 84 10.73 -13.28 -7.15
C ARG A 84 10.38 -12.29 -6.04
N ASP A 85 9.08 -12.06 -5.78
CA ASP A 85 8.65 -11.20 -4.68
C ASP A 85 9.09 -11.78 -3.35
N SER A 86 9.41 -10.88 -2.40
CA SER A 86 9.71 -11.31 -1.04
C SER A 86 8.55 -12.10 -0.43
N ALA A 87 8.86 -13.10 0.39
CA ALA A 87 7.89 -13.98 1.05
C ALA A 87 6.83 -13.18 1.84
N VAL A 88 7.21 -12.03 2.39
CA VAL A 88 6.35 -11.15 3.20
C VAL A 88 5.32 -10.37 2.38
N ILE A 89 5.53 -10.21 1.07
CA ILE A 89 4.56 -9.55 0.18
C ILE A 89 3.44 -10.54 -0.10
N VAL A 90 2.22 -10.16 0.24
CA VAL A 90 1.03 -10.99 0.03
C VAL A 90 0.22 -10.52 -1.18
N GLU A 91 0.11 -9.22 -1.39
CA GLU A 91 -0.58 -8.63 -2.55
C GLU A 91 0.05 -7.32 -2.99
N THR A 92 -0.11 -6.98 -4.28
CA THR A 92 0.26 -5.68 -4.85
C THR A 92 -0.90 -5.19 -5.70
N TRP A 93 -1.36 -3.94 -5.54
CA TRP A 93 -2.49 -3.38 -6.28
C TRP A 93 -2.09 -2.09 -7.01
N LEU A 94 -2.67 -1.86 -8.19
CA LEU A 94 -2.54 -0.64 -9.02
C LEU A 94 -3.93 -0.13 -9.39
#